data_AF-A0A9D1SUX8-F1
#
_entry.id   AF-A0A9D1SUX8-F1
#
_cell.length_a   1.000
_cell.length_b   1.000
_cell.length_c   1.000
_cell.angle_alpha   90.00
_cell.angle_beta   90.00
_cell.angle_gamma   90.00
#
_symmetry.space_group_name_H-M   'P 1'
#
loop_
_entity.id
_entity.type
_entity.pdbx_description
1 polymer ?
#
loop_
_entity_poly.entity_id
_entity_poly.type
_entity_poly.pdbx_seq_one_letter_code
_entity_poly.pdbx_strand_id
1 'polypeptide(L)'
;GDSWKPNQDLYGIFPMIIGSIYVTAGAIIVGVPIGLLCAVFMARYCPKGLYRIMKPAVDLLAGIPSIVYGFFGLMVIVPLVQDSLGGSGKCLLTSSVLLGIMILPTIISVSESNIRAVPEYYYEGALALGATKERSIFRVILPAAKMGILAGIILGIGRAIGETMAVVMVCGNQAIMPESITAGVRTLTANIVLEMGYASGLHREALIATAVVLFVFILIINLSFMALKRRAD
;
A
#
# COMPACT_ATOMS: atom_id res chain seq x y z
N GLY A 1 -1.14 -23.99 9.96
CA GLY A 1 -2.48 -24.42 10.37
C GLY A 1 -3.48 -23.44 9.82
N ASP A 2 -4.67 -23.94 9.46
CA ASP A 2 -5.62 -23.19 8.62
C ASP A 2 -6.83 -22.67 9.37
N SER A 3 -7.00 -23.07 10.63
CA SER A 3 -8.11 -22.65 11.47
C SER A 3 -7.63 -21.84 12.67
N TRP A 4 -8.17 -20.64 12.81
CA TRP A 4 -8.01 -19.80 14.00
C TRP A 4 -9.25 -19.92 14.89
N LYS A 5 -9.15 -20.71 15.96
CA LYS A 5 -10.19 -20.90 16.98
C LYS A 5 -9.53 -20.94 18.38
N PRO A 6 -9.27 -19.77 19.00
CA PRO A 6 -8.64 -19.70 20.32
C PRO A 6 -9.35 -20.50 21.41
N ASN A 7 -10.69 -20.60 21.35
CA ASN A 7 -11.50 -21.39 22.31
C ASN A 7 -11.27 -22.91 22.22
N GLN A 8 -10.62 -23.39 21.16
CA GLN A 8 -10.29 -24.81 20.94
C GLN A 8 -8.76 -25.01 20.88
N ASP A 9 -7.97 -24.04 21.33
CA ASP A 9 -6.50 -24.02 21.25
C ASP A 9 -5.94 -24.21 19.82
N LEU A 10 -6.70 -23.79 18.80
CA LEU A 10 -6.29 -23.82 17.40
C LEU A 10 -5.83 -22.43 16.96
N TYR A 11 -4.55 -22.29 16.61
CA TYR A 11 -3.91 -20.99 16.27
C TYR A 11 -3.37 -20.97 14.83
N GLY A 12 -4.19 -21.40 13.87
CA GLY A 12 -3.84 -21.38 12.46
C GLY A 12 -3.83 -19.96 11.86
N ILE A 13 -2.66 -19.45 11.51
CA ILE A 13 -2.49 -18.09 10.94
C ILE A 13 -2.48 -18.05 9.40
N PHE A 14 -2.54 -19.20 8.73
CA PHE A 14 -2.37 -19.27 7.26
C PHE A 14 -3.37 -18.40 6.48
N PRO A 15 -4.69 -18.39 6.80
CA PRO A 15 -5.63 -17.51 6.11
C PRO A 15 -5.29 -16.02 6.26
N MET A 16 -4.69 -15.64 7.40
CA MET A 16 -4.32 -14.25 7.67
C MET A 16 -3.09 -13.80 6.91
N ILE A 17 -2.12 -14.70 6.71
CA ILE A 17 -0.97 -14.46 5.83
C ILE A 17 -1.47 -14.17 4.41
N ILE A 18 -2.35 -15.04 3.89
CA ILE A 18 -2.92 -14.89 2.54
C ILE A 18 -3.76 -13.61 2.45
N GLY A 19 -4.60 -13.32 3.44
CA GLY A 19 -5.37 -12.09 3.51
C GLY A 19 -4.49 -10.83 3.48
N SER A 20 -3.42 -10.80 4.27
CA SER A 20 -2.43 -9.70 4.27
C SER A 20 -1.75 -9.53 2.91
N ILE A 21 -1.36 -10.62 2.25
CA ILE A 21 -0.72 -10.58 0.93
C ILE A 21 -1.69 -10.06 -0.12
N TYR A 22 -2.91 -10.58 -0.19
CA TYR A 22 -3.89 -10.19 -1.19
C TYR A 22 -4.35 -8.74 -1.04
N VAL A 23 -4.59 -8.28 0.19
CA VAL A 23 -4.95 -6.88 0.46
C VAL A 23 -3.80 -5.95 0.05
N THR A 24 -2.56 -6.32 0.38
CA THR A 24 -1.38 -5.54 -0.01
C THR A 24 -1.19 -5.53 -1.53
N ALA A 25 -1.34 -6.68 -2.19
CA ALA A 25 -1.21 -6.80 -3.64
C ALA A 25 -2.28 -5.97 -4.36
N GLY A 26 -3.53 -6.01 -3.90
CA GLY A 26 -4.60 -5.18 -4.41
C GLY A 26 -4.32 -3.68 -4.23
N ALA A 27 -3.80 -3.27 -3.07
CA ALA A 27 -3.39 -1.90 -2.81
C ALA A 27 -2.28 -1.43 -3.76
N ILE A 28 -1.30 -2.30 -4.07
CA ILE A 28 -0.23 -2.01 -5.03
C ILE A 28 -0.79 -1.81 -6.44
N ILE A 29 -1.67 -2.72 -6.89
CA ILE A 29 -2.28 -2.67 -8.23
C ILE A 29 -3.03 -1.35 -8.44
N VAL A 30 -3.70 -0.85 -7.41
CA VAL A 30 -4.43 0.42 -7.48
C VAL A 30 -3.50 1.62 -7.27
N GLY A 31 -2.73 1.60 -6.18
CA GLY A 31 -1.97 2.77 -5.70
C GLY A 31 -0.72 3.07 -6.52
N VAL A 32 0.04 2.07 -6.96
CA VAL A 32 1.31 2.31 -7.68
C VAL A 32 1.12 2.98 -9.03
N PRO A 33 0.23 2.49 -9.93
CA PRO A 33 0.03 3.14 -11.23
C PRO A 33 -0.47 4.58 -11.07
N ILE A 34 -1.47 4.81 -10.21
CA ILE A 34 -2.04 6.14 -9.99
C ILE A 34 -0.97 7.07 -9.38
N GLY A 35 -0.27 6.61 -8.33
CA GLY A 35 0.74 7.40 -7.65
C GLY A 35 1.92 7.76 -8.56
N LEU A 36 2.39 6.81 -9.38
CA LEU A 36 3.47 7.05 -10.32
C LEU A 36 3.05 8.04 -11.42
N LEU A 37 1.87 7.86 -12.02
CA LEU A 37 1.38 8.78 -13.05
C LEU A 37 1.19 10.19 -12.49
N CYS A 38 0.65 10.32 -11.27
CA CYS A 38 0.56 11.61 -10.57
C CYS A 38 1.95 12.22 -10.32
N ALA A 39 2.94 11.43 -9.90
CA ALA A 39 4.30 11.90 -9.72
C ALA A 39 4.93 12.42 -11.02
N VAL A 40 4.78 11.68 -12.12
CA VAL A 40 5.27 12.08 -13.45
C VAL A 40 4.58 13.37 -13.91
N PHE A 41 3.27 13.47 -13.73
CA PHE A 41 2.49 14.67 -14.04
C PHE A 41 3.02 15.87 -13.24
N MET A 42 3.10 15.74 -11.91
CA MET A 42 3.58 16.80 -11.02
C MET A 42 5.02 17.23 -11.31
N ALA A 43 5.89 16.29 -11.72
CA ALA A 43 7.29 16.57 -12.00
C ALA A 43 7.53 17.26 -13.36
N ARG A 44 6.84 16.84 -14.44
CA ARG A 44 7.20 17.23 -15.82
C ARG A 44 6.09 17.89 -16.65
N TYR A 45 4.83 17.77 -16.23
CA TYR A 45 3.68 18.30 -16.98
C TYR A 45 2.89 19.37 -16.22
N CYS A 46 3.01 19.42 -14.90
CA CYS A 46 2.19 20.29 -14.06
C CYS A 46 2.63 21.78 -14.17
N PRO A 47 1.72 22.70 -14.51
CA PRO A 47 2.03 24.12 -14.53
C PRO A 47 2.29 24.65 -13.11
N LYS A 48 3.12 25.69 -12.99
CA LYS A 48 3.59 26.22 -11.69
C LYS A 48 2.46 26.57 -10.72
N GLY A 49 1.36 27.13 -11.23
CA GLY A 49 0.19 27.49 -10.41
C GLY A 49 -0.51 26.27 -9.81
N LEU A 50 -0.73 25.23 -10.62
CA LEU A 50 -1.36 23.99 -10.16
C LEU A 50 -0.44 23.23 -9.19
N TYR A 51 0.86 23.20 -9.45
CA TYR A 51 1.84 22.56 -8.56
C TYR A 51 1.81 23.15 -7.14
N ARG A 52 1.66 24.48 -7.02
CA ARG A 52 1.55 25.19 -5.74
C ARG A 52 0.36 24.73 -4.90
N ILE A 53 -0.67 24.17 -5.52
CA ILE A 53 -1.86 23.63 -4.84
C ILE A 53 -1.72 22.12 -4.63
N MET A 54 -1.32 21.39 -5.67
CA MET A 54 -1.23 19.92 -5.63
C MET A 54 -0.21 19.41 -4.62
N LYS A 55 0.98 20.03 -4.53
CA LYS A 55 2.03 19.54 -3.64
C LYS A 55 1.60 19.61 -2.17
N PRO A 56 1.12 20.75 -1.64
CA PRO A 56 0.55 20.78 -0.31
C PRO A 56 -0.64 19.83 -0.13
N ALA A 57 -1.51 19.66 -1.12
CA ALA A 57 -2.64 18.73 -1.02
C ALA A 57 -2.17 17.27 -0.82
N VAL A 58 -1.15 16.83 -1.57
CA VAL A 58 -0.54 15.50 -1.39
C VAL A 58 0.10 15.37 -0.02
N ASP A 59 0.82 16.40 0.44
CA ASP A 59 1.45 16.37 1.76
C ASP A 59 0.42 16.36 2.90
N LEU A 60 -0.72 17.05 2.73
CA LEU A 60 -1.85 17.00 3.66
C LEU A 60 -2.50 15.61 3.70
N LEU A 61 -2.64 14.92 2.56
CA LEU A 61 -3.14 13.55 2.52
C LEU A 61 -2.26 12.60 3.34
N ALA A 62 -0.94 12.81 3.35
CA ALA A 62 -0.02 12.02 4.17
C ALA A 62 -0.22 12.23 5.69
N GLY A 63 -0.72 13.41 6.08
CA GLY A 63 -0.98 13.80 7.47
C GLY A 63 -2.32 13.31 8.03
N ILE A 64 -3.21 12.75 7.20
CA ILE A 64 -4.51 12.24 7.67
C ILE A 64 -4.29 10.97 8.53
N PRO A 65 -4.84 10.91 9.76
CA PRO A 65 -4.77 9.71 10.59
C PRO A 65 -5.44 8.49 9.94
N SER A 66 -4.87 7.30 10.14
CA SER A 66 -5.37 6.06 9.52
C SER A 66 -6.83 5.73 9.87
N ILE A 67 -7.27 6.02 11.10
CA ILE A 67 -8.66 5.82 11.51
C ILE A 67 -9.65 6.67 10.69
N VAL A 68 -9.23 7.86 10.25
CA VAL A 68 -10.07 8.74 9.43
C VAL A 68 -10.26 8.14 8.04
N TYR A 69 -9.19 7.56 7.47
CA TYR A 69 -9.30 6.76 6.24
C TYR A 69 -10.22 5.55 6.44
N GLY A 70 -10.07 4.80 7.54
CA GLY A 70 -10.95 3.67 7.88
C GLY A 70 -12.42 4.07 7.96
N PHE A 71 -12.71 5.20 8.62
CA PHE A 71 -14.07 5.73 8.72
C PHE A 71 -14.62 6.17 7.35
N PHE A 72 -13.82 6.88 6.55
CA PHE A 72 -14.19 7.21 5.17
C PHE A 72 -14.47 5.96 4.33
N GLY A 73 -13.62 4.95 4.42
CA GLY A 73 -13.80 3.67 3.75
C GLY A 73 -15.11 3.00 4.16
N LEU A 74 -15.43 3.02 5.46
CA LEU A 74 -16.67 2.45 5.99
C LEU A 74 -17.92 3.22 5.54
N MET A 75 -17.86 4.56 5.48
CA MET A 75 -19.02 5.40 5.17
C MET A 75 -19.26 5.57 3.66
N VAL A 76 -18.22 5.44 2.84
CA VAL A 76 -18.29 5.74 1.41
C VAL A 76 -17.96 4.51 0.56
N ILE A 77 -16.79 3.91 0.75
CA ILE A 77 -16.32 2.81 -0.12
C ILE A 77 -17.13 1.54 0.12
N VAL A 78 -17.40 1.18 1.38
CA VAL A 78 -18.17 -0.03 1.74
C VAL A 78 -19.58 0.01 1.14
N PRO A 79 -20.40 1.08 1.30
CA PRO A 79 -21.70 1.17 0.63
C PRO A 79 -21.60 1.11 -0.89
N LEU A 80 -20.63 1.83 -1.50
CA LEU A 80 -20.46 1.79 -2.95
C LEU A 80 -20.15 0.38 -3.48
N VAL A 81 -19.30 -0.37 -2.77
CA VAL A 81 -18.99 -1.76 -3.12
C VAL A 81 -20.18 -2.67 -2.88
N GLN A 82 -20.92 -2.46 -1.79
CA GLN A 82 -22.14 -3.20 -1.48
C GLN A 82 -23.21 -3.01 -2.56
N ASP A 83 -23.43 -1.78 -3.02
CA ASP A 83 -24.46 -1.46 -4.02
C ASP A 83 -24.07 -1.95 -5.43
N SER A 84 -22.77 -1.95 -5.75
CA SER A 84 -22.28 -2.34 -7.08
C SER A 84 -21.99 -3.82 -7.26
N LEU A 85 -21.44 -4.48 -6.23
CA LEU A 85 -20.94 -5.86 -6.30
C LEU A 85 -21.66 -6.80 -5.32
N GLY A 86 -22.55 -6.28 -4.47
CA GLY A 86 -23.28 -7.07 -3.47
C GLY A 86 -22.43 -7.46 -2.26
N GLY A 87 -23.01 -8.31 -1.40
CA GLY A 87 -22.37 -8.77 -0.17
C GLY A 87 -22.38 -7.72 0.95
N SER A 88 -21.43 -7.83 1.89
CA SER A 88 -21.36 -6.93 3.05
C SER A 88 -20.68 -5.58 2.76
N GLY A 89 -20.08 -5.42 1.58
CA GLY A 89 -19.17 -4.32 1.23
C GLY A 89 -17.85 -4.30 2.02
N LYS A 90 -17.77 -4.99 3.16
CA LYS A 90 -16.57 -5.12 3.99
C LYS A 90 -15.74 -6.32 3.54
N CYS A 91 -14.85 -6.08 2.60
CA CYS A 91 -14.16 -7.15 1.89
C CYS A 91 -12.72 -6.81 1.52
N LEU A 92 -12.05 -7.78 0.89
CA LEU A 92 -10.71 -7.65 0.34
C LEU A 92 -10.60 -6.47 -0.64
N LEU A 93 -11.55 -6.33 -1.57
CA LEU A 93 -11.55 -5.25 -2.57
C LEU A 93 -11.59 -3.87 -1.92
N THR A 94 -12.55 -3.63 -1.02
CA THR A 94 -12.71 -2.35 -0.31
C THR A 94 -11.44 -2.01 0.47
N SER A 95 -10.85 -3.00 1.15
CA SER A 95 -9.59 -2.83 1.89
C SER A 95 -8.44 -2.48 0.96
N SER A 96 -8.34 -3.15 -0.19
CA SER A 96 -7.31 -2.92 -1.19
C SER A 96 -7.39 -1.52 -1.79
N VAL A 97 -8.60 -1.06 -2.14
CA VAL A 97 -8.81 0.29 -2.68
C VAL A 97 -8.47 1.35 -1.63
N LEU A 98 -8.95 1.18 -0.39
CA LEU A 98 -8.67 2.12 0.69
C LEU A 98 -7.17 2.24 0.97
N LEU A 99 -6.48 1.11 1.09
CA LEU A 99 -5.03 1.10 1.27
C LEU A 99 -4.30 1.68 0.06
N GLY A 100 -4.77 1.39 -1.15
CA GLY A 100 -4.25 1.96 -2.39
C GLY A 100 -4.26 3.49 -2.34
N ILE A 101 -5.37 4.10 -1.91
CA ILE A 101 -5.47 5.56 -1.71
C ILE A 101 -4.48 6.03 -0.65
N MET A 102 -4.36 5.30 0.46
CA MET A 102 -3.54 5.69 1.61
C MET A 102 -2.02 5.65 1.32
N ILE A 103 -1.56 4.81 0.39
CA ILE A 103 -0.15 4.76 -0.02
C ILE A 103 0.19 5.78 -1.13
N LEU A 104 -0.80 6.41 -1.77
CA LEU A 104 -0.58 7.41 -2.82
C LEU A 104 0.34 8.54 -2.38
N PRO A 105 0.17 9.19 -1.21
CA PRO A 105 1.01 10.33 -0.84
C PRO A 105 2.48 9.96 -0.74
N THR A 106 2.76 8.77 -0.19
CA THR A 106 4.13 8.24 -0.08
C THR A 106 4.73 8.00 -1.46
N ILE A 107 4.00 7.32 -2.36
CA ILE A 107 4.50 7.01 -3.70
C ILE A 107 4.68 8.29 -4.51
N ILE A 108 3.72 9.22 -4.46
CA ILE A 108 3.74 10.48 -5.19
C ILE A 108 4.92 11.32 -4.74
N SER A 109 5.01 11.65 -3.44
CA SER A 109 6.02 12.60 -2.96
C SER A 109 7.45 12.07 -3.09
N VAL A 110 7.67 10.76 -2.90
CA VAL A 110 9.00 10.17 -3.07
C VAL A 110 9.36 10.05 -4.56
N SER A 111 8.45 9.57 -5.41
CA SER A 111 8.74 9.44 -6.84
C SER A 111 8.93 10.80 -7.52
N GLU A 112 8.10 11.78 -7.20
CA GLU A 112 8.12 13.12 -7.78
C GLU A 112 9.42 13.87 -7.46
N SER A 113 9.86 13.83 -6.20
CA SER A 113 11.14 14.43 -5.80
C SER A 113 12.34 13.79 -6.49
N ASN A 114 12.34 12.46 -6.64
CA ASN A 114 13.40 11.74 -7.36
C ASN A 114 13.38 12.00 -8.87
N ILE A 115 12.20 12.14 -9.50
CA ILE A 115 12.11 12.51 -10.92
C ILE A 115 12.64 13.93 -11.15
N ARG A 116 12.35 14.88 -10.25
CA ARG A 116 12.87 16.26 -10.32
C ARG A 116 14.36 16.37 -10.02
N ALA A 117 14.92 15.42 -9.28
CA ALA A 117 16.34 15.39 -8.97
C ALA A 117 17.22 14.97 -10.17
N VAL A 118 16.62 14.41 -11.23
CA VAL A 118 17.34 14.09 -12.46
C VAL A 118 17.85 15.38 -13.11
N PRO A 119 19.15 15.51 -13.40
CA PRO A 119 19.69 16.71 -14.02
C PRO A 119 19.05 17.05 -15.37
N GLU A 120 18.76 18.33 -15.60
CA GLU A 120 17.99 18.77 -16.79
C GLU A 120 18.74 18.52 -18.11
N TYR A 121 20.08 18.43 -18.10
CA TYR A 121 20.86 18.12 -19.29
C TYR A 121 20.50 16.75 -19.92
N TYR A 122 19.99 15.79 -19.13
CA TYR A 122 19.47 14.53 -19.68
C TYR A 122 18.24 14.76 -20.55
N TYR A 123 17.37 15.68 -20.15
CA TYR A 123 16.17 16.02 -20.91
C TYR A 123 16.51 16.85 -22.15
N GLU A 124 17.34 17.88 -21.98
CA GLU A 124 17.78 18.75 -23.07
C GLU A 124 18.56 17.97 -24.14
N GLY A 125 19.44 17.05 -23.72
CA GLY A 125 20.17 16.16 -24.62
C GLY A 125 19.24 15.25 -25.43
N ALA A 126 18.20 14.70 -24.81
CA ALA A 126 17.21 13.90 -25.51
C ALA A 126 16.42 14.72 -26.55
N LEU A 127 16.03 15.96 -26.20
CA LEU A 127 15.38 16.87 -27.14
C LEU A 127 16.31 17.26 -28.30
N ALA A 128 17.60 17.50 -28.04
CA ALA A 128 18.60 17.83 -29.07
C ALA A 128 18.80 16.68 -30.08
N LEU A 129 18.62 15.43 -29.64
CA LEU A 129 18.61 14.24 -30.50
C LEU A 129 17.27 14.03 -31.25
N GLY A 130 16.35 14.99 -31.20
CA GLY A 130 15.06 14.94 -31.89
C GLY A 130 13.99 14.10 -31.18
N ALA A 131 14.16 13.75 -29.89
CA ALA A 131 13.12 13.07 -29.14
C ALA A 131 11.97 14.03 -28.78
N THR A 132 10.73 13.52 -28.78
CA THR A 132 9.58 14.28 -28.27
C THR A 132 9.62 14.37 -26.74
N LYS A 133 8.92 15.33 -26.16
CA LYS A 133 8.82 15.51 -24.70
C LYS A 133 8.45 14.21 -23.98
N GLU A 134 7.49 13.47 -24.51
CA GLU A 134 7.03 12.20 -23.96
C GLU A 134 8.13 11.15 -24.02
N ARG A 135 8.82 11.02 -25.16
CA ARG A 135 9.95 10.07 -25.29
C ARG A 135 11.08 10.43 -24.35
N SER A 136 11.44 11.71 -24.22
CA SER A 136 12.48 12.17 -23.29
C SER A 136 12.13 11.83 -21.86
N ILE A 137 10.88 12.05 -21.44
CA ILE A 137 10.44 11.73 -20.08
C ILE A 137 10.44 10.22 -19.84
N PHE A 138 9.72 9.45 -20.66
CA PHE A 138 9.51 8.02 -20.41
C PHE A 138 10.74 7.14 -20.68
N ARG A 139 11.66 7.56 -21.55
CA ARG A 139 12.82 6.74 -21.94
C ARG A 139 14.15 7.22 -21.41
N VAL A 140 14.23 8.45 -20.90
CA VAL A 140 15.48 9.00 -20.34
C VAL A 140 15.31 9.36 -18.87
N ILE A 141 14.33 10.20 -18.56
CA ILE A 141 14.15 10.71 -17.19
C ILE A 141 13.63 9.63 -16.23
N LEU A 142 12.57 8.88 -16.58
CA LEU A 142 12.04 7.84 -15.69
C LEU A 142 13.04 6.70 -15.44
N PRO A 143 13.78 6.20 -16.46
CA PRO A 143 14.84 5.23 -16.21
C PRO A 143 15.98 5.77 -15.34
N ALA A 144 16.34 7.05 -15.48
CA ALA A 144 17.34 7.68 -14.61
C ALA A 144 16.84 7.79 -13.15
N ALA A 145 15.55 8.04 -12.93
CA ALA A 145 14.93 8.13 -11.60
C ALA A 145 14.50 6.76 -11.01
N LYS A 146 14.74 5.64 -11.70
CA LYS A 146 14.15 4.32 -11.37
C LYS A 146 14.38 3.90 -9.93
N MET A 147 15.57 4.14 -9.38
CA MET A 147 15.94 3.71 -8.03
C MET A 147 15.17 4.48 -6.95
N GLY A 148 14.92 5.76 -7.21
CA GLY A 148 14.11 6.62 -6.36
C GLY A 148 12.61 6.27 -6.42
N ILE A 149 12.11 5.98 -7.62
CA ILE A 149 10.72 5.52 -7.81
C ILE A 149 10.50 4.18 -7.10
N LEU A 150 11.43 3.22 -7.26
CA LEU A 150 11.36 1.93 -6.56
C LEU A 150 11.38 2.12 -5.04
N ALA A 151 12.21 3.02 -4.51
CA ALA A 151 12.21 3.32 -3.08
C ALA A 151 10.85 3.85 -2.59
N GLY A 152 10.21 4.74 -3.36
CA GLY A 152 8.86 5.24 -3.04
C GLY A 152 7.80 4.15 -3.02
N ILE A 153 7.85 3.22 -3.99
CA ILE A 153 6.96 2.05 -4.05
C ILE A 153 7.18 1.16 -2.83
N ILE A 154 8.44 0.83 -2.49
CA ILE A 154 8.76 -0.03 -1.34
C ILE A 154 8.27 0.59 -0.03
N LEU A 155 8.46 1.90 0.16
CA LEU A 155 7.94 2.61 1.33
C LEU A 155 6.41 2.54 1.42
N GLY A 156 5.72 2.67 0.27
CA GLY A 156 4.28 2.48 0.18
C GLY A 156 3.84 1.05 0.55
N ILE A 157 4.53 0.03 0.05
CA ILE A 157 4.27 -1.38 0.37
C ILE A 157 4.47 -1.65 1.87
N GLY A 158 5.56 -1.16 2.45
CA GLY A 158 5.81 -1.28 3.89
C GLY A 158 4.69 -0.67 4.73
N ARG A 159 4.17 0.50 4.30
CA ARG A 159 3.00 1.13 4.93
C ARG A 159 1.74 0.28 4.77
N ALA A 160 1.47 -0.28 3.60
CA ALA A 160 0.28 -1.11 3.35
C ALA A 160 0.28 -2.39 4.20
N ILE A 161 1.42 -3.08 4.31
CA ILE A 161 1.55 -4.32 5.10
C ILE A 161 1.35 -4.06 6.59
N GLY A 162 1.88 -2.93 7.09
CA GLY A 162 1.76 -2.53 8.48
C GLY A 162 0.42 -1.88 8.84
N GLU A 163 -0.45 -1.61 7.86
CA GLU A 163 -1.69 -0.91 8.13
C GLU A 163 -2.66 -1.82 8.90
N THR A 164 -3.27 -1.23 9.93
CA THR A 164 -4.03 -1.99 10.92
C THR A 164 -5.37 -1.36 11.20
N MET A 165 -5.40 -0.08 11.56
CA MET A 165 -6.63 0.57 12.03
C MET A 165 -7.62 0.80 10.88
N ALA A 166 -7.14 1.26 9.73
CA ALA A 166 -8.02 1.44 8.57
C ALA A 166 -8.60 0.10 8.10
N VAL A 167 -7.76 -0.94 8.03
CA VAL A 167 -8.12 -2.27 7.53
C VAL A 167 -9.14 -2.95 8.45
N VAL A 168 -8.95 -2.89 9.77
CA VAL A 168 -9.89 -3.47 10.75
C VAL A 168 -11.31 -2.92 10.56
N MET A 169 -11.48 -1.67 10.15
CA MET A 169 -12.81 -1.10 9.97
C MET A 169 -13.54 -1.64 8.73
N VAL A 170 -12.81 -2.02 7.68
CA VAL A 170 -13.38 -2.27 6.34
C VAL A 170 -13.17 -3.68 5.78
N CYS A 171 -12.31 -4.52 6.37
CA CYS A 171 -11.95 -5.83 5.79
C CYS A 171 -12.91 -6.98 6.14
N GLY A 172 -13.86 -6.75 7.04
CA GLY A 172 -14.81 -7.78 7.48
C GLY A 172 -14.26 -8.67 8.62
N ASN A 173 -12.95 -8.73 8.81
CA ASN A 173 -12.25 -9.38 9.94
C ASN A 173 -12.57 -10.87 10.12
N GLN A 174 -12.81 -11.60 9.04
CA GLN A 174 -13.06 -13.04 9.08
C GLN A 174 -11.75 -13.82 8.96
N ALA A 175 -11.46 -14.70 9.92
CA ALA A 175 -10.26 -15.54 9.94
C ALA A 175 -10.42 -16.83 9.10
N ILE A 176 -10.97 -16.68 7.90
CA ILE A 176 -11.22 -17.77 6.95
C ILE A 176 -10.48 -17.49 5.64
N MET A 177 -10.28 -18.54 4.83
CA MET A 177 -9.66 -18.36 3.51
C MET A 177 -10.57 -17.52 2.61
N PRO A 178 -10.05 -16.45 1.96
CA PRO A 178 -10.83 -15.70 1.00
C PRO A 178 -11.09 -16.53 -0.26
N GLU A 179 -12.36 -16.79 -0.55
CA GLU A 179 -12.80 -17.48 -1.78
C GLU A 179 -13.05 -16.50 -2.94
N SER A 180 -13.19 -15.21 -2.65
CA SER A 180 -13.47 -14.17 -3.64
C SER A 180 -12.92 -12.81 -3.23
N ILE A 181 -12.84 -11.87 -4.17
CA ILE A 181 -12.42 -10.48 -3.91
C ILE A 181 -13.44 -9.70 -3.05
N THR A 182 -14.69 -10.17 -3.00
CA THR A 182 -15.76 -9.60 -2.18
C THR A 182 -15.91 -10.33 -0.83
N ALA A 183 -15.08 -11.34 -0.56
CA ALA A 183 -15.05 -12.01 0.74
C ALA A 183 -14.38 -11.13 1.81
N GLY A 184 -14.85 -11.29 3.05
CA GLY A 184 -14.19 -10.72 4.23
C GLY A 184 -12.87 -11.45 4.50
N VAL A 185 -11.87 -10.70 4.93
CA VAL A 185 -10.55 -11.22 5.32
C VAL A 185 -10.15 -10.67 6.66
N ARG A 186 -9.22 -11.35 7.33
CA ARG A 186 -8.52 -10.83 8.50
C ARG A 186 -7.03 -10.82 8.22
N THR A 187 -6.40 -9.66 8.29
CA THR A 187 -4.94 -9.54 8.15
C THR A 187 -4.23 -9.94 9.44
N LEU A 188 -2.92 -10.25 9.35
CA LEU A 188 -2.09 -10.55 10.51
C LEU A 188 -2.11 -9.41 11.55
N THR A 189 -2.01 -8.17 11.07
CA THR A 189 -2.07 -6.96 11.89
C THR A 189 -3.41 -6.82 12.61
N ALA A 190 -4.51 -7.00 11.88
CA ALA A 190 -5.87 -6.96 12.44
C ALA A 190 -6.07 -8.04 13.49
N ASN A 191 -5.55 -9.25 13.27
CA ASN A 191 -5.67 -10.33 14.25
C ASN A 191 -5.01 -9.98 15.59
N ILE A 192 -3.81 -9.39 15.54
CA ILE A 192 -3.11 -8.94 16.74
C ILE A 192 -3.95 -7.88 17.47
N VAL A 193 -4.41 -6.84 16.78
CA VAL A 193 -5.15 -5.74 17.42
C VAL A 193 -6.51 -6.17 17.97
N LEU A 194 -7.22 -7.04 17.25
CA LEU A 194 -8.56 -7.46 17.66
C LEU A 194 -8.56 -8.36 18.89
N GLU A 195 -7.51 -9.16 19.09
CA GLU A 195 -7.54 -10.21 20.12
C GLU A 195 -6.59 -9.94 21.30
N MET A 196 -5.54 -9.12 21.12
CA MET A 196 -4.55 -8.86 22.17
C MET A 196 -5.15 -8.28 23.46
N GLY A 197 -6.22 -7.47 23.36
CA GLY A 197 -6.82 -6.79 24.51
C GLY A 197 -7.45 -7.72 25.55
N TYR A 198 -7.85 -8.92 25.16
CA TYR A 198 -8.47 -9.91 26.07
C TYR A 198 -7.73 -11.26 26.09
N ALA A 199 -6.63 -11.40 25.33
CA ALA A 199 -5.87 -12.64 25.27
C ALA A 199 -5.11 -12.93 26.57
N SER A 200 -5.17 -14.19 27.01
CA SER A 200 -4.42 -14.69 28.18
C SER A 200 -3.80 -16.06 27.91
N GLY A 201 -2.77 -16.42 28.69
CA GLY A 201 -2.06 -17.69 28.56
C GLY A 201 -1.59 -17.98 27.13
N LEU A 202 -1.87 -19.20 26.67
CA LEU A 202 -1.48 -19.71 25.35
C LEU A 202 -1.97 -18.82 24.20
N HIS A 203 -3.16 -18.22 24.33
CA HIS A 203 -3.70 -17.34 23.30
C HIS A 203 -2.84 -16.08 23.10
N ARG A 204 -2.35 -15.49 24.19
CA ARG A 204 -1.46 -14.32 24.14
C ARG A 204 -0.10 -14.70 23.55
N GLU A 205 0.44 -15.84 23.95
CA GLU A 205 1.70 -16.37 23.39
C GLU A 205 1.60 -16.60 21.87
N ALA A 206 0.48 -17.16 21.40
CA ALA A 206 0.21 -17.35 19.98
C ALA A 206 0.12 -16.02 19.20
N LEU A 207 -0.48 -14.97 19.79
CA LEU A 207 -0.50 -13.64 19.17
C LEU A 207 0.88 -13.00 19.09
N ILE A 208 1.72 -13.18 20.12
CA ILE A 208 3.12 -12.72 20.10
C ILE A 208 3.90 -13.48 19.00
N ALA A 209 3.71 -14.80 18.88
CA ALA A 209 4.31 -15.58 17.81
C ALA A 209 3.85 -15.07 16.42
N THR A 210 2.57 -14.70 16.27
CA THR A 210 2.04 -14.10 15.04
C THR A 210 2.75 -12.78 14.71
N ALA A 211 3.03 -11.95 15.72
CA ALA A 211 3.78 -10.70 15.55
C ALA A 211 5.23 -10.95 15.10
N VAL A 212 5.89 -11.98 15.65
CA VAL A 212 7.24 -12.39 15.22
C VAL A 212 7.22 -12.84 13.75
N VAL A 213 6.23 -13.64 13.35
CA VAL A 213 6.06 -14.06 11.96
C VAL A 213 5.89 -12.85 11.04
N LEU A 214 4.99 -11.91 11.39
CA LEU A 214 4.80 -10.67 10.65
C LEU A 214 6.09 -9.85 10.55
N PHE A 215 6.84 -9.73 11.63
CA PHE A 215 8.13 -9.03 11.66
C PHE A 215 9.14 -9.68 10.70
N VAL A 216 9.26 -11.01 10.70
CA VAL A 216 10.12 -11.74 9.78
C VAL A 216 9.68 -11.53 8.33
N PHE A 217 8.38 -11.55 8.03
CA PHE A 217 7.87 -11.24 6.69
C PHE A 217 8.26 -9.84 6.22
N ILE A 218 8.05 -8.83 7.05
CA ILE A 218 8.43 -7.44 6.74
C ILE A 218 9.94 -7.34 6.50
N LEU A 219 10.74 -8.01 7.34
CA LEU A 219 12.19 -8.02 7.21
C LEU A 219 12.63 -8.66 5.89
N ILE A 220 12.10 -9.84 5.54
CA ILE A 220 12.40 -10.52 4.27
C ILE A 220 12.07 -9.61 3.09
N ILE A 221 10.90 -8.97 3.11
CA ILE A 221 10.47 -8.06 2.04
C ILE A 221 11.45 -6.89 1.91
N ASN A 222 11.75 -6.20 3.01
CA ASN A 222 12.67 -5.07 3.01
C ASN A 222 14.10 -5.46 2.60
N LEU A 223 14.60 -6.61 3.06
CA LEU A 223 15.96 -7.08 2.78
C LEU A 223 16.12 -7.54 1.33
N SER A 224 15.10 -8.23 0.79
CA SER A 224 15.06 -8.64 -0.62
C SER A 224 15.12 -7.43 -1.55
N PHE A 225 14.39 -6.37 -1.21
CA PHE A 225 14.42 -5.13 -1.97
C PHE A 225 15.73 -4.35 -1.82
N MET A 226 16.33 -4.33 -0.63
CA MET A 226 17.64 -3.72 -0.43
C MET A 226 18.73 -4.43 -1.24
N ALA A 227 18.67 -5.77 -1.34
CA ALA A 227 19.57 -6.56 -2.17
C ALA A 227 19.40 -6.25 -3.67
N LEU A 228 18.16 -6.06 -4.14
CA LEU A 228 17.87 -5.60 -5.51
C LEU A 228 18.43 -4.21 -5.77
N LYS A 229 18.30 -3.28 -4.81
CA LYS A 229 18.87 -1.93 -4.93
C LYS A 229 20.37 -1.98 -5.14
N ARG A 230 21.07 -2.75 -4.30
CA ARG A 230 22.54 -2.86 -4.31
C ARG A 230 23.12 -3.51 -5.57
N ARG A 231 22.31 -4.22 -6.38
CA ARG A 231 22.74 -4.82 -7.65
C ARG A 231 22.58 -3.89 -8.85
N ALA A 232 21.84 -2.80 -8.72
CA ALA A 232 21.58 -1.87 -9.82
C ALA A 232 22.43 -0.58 -9.74
N ASP A 233 23.15 -0.41 -8.63
CA ASP A 233 24.29 0.50 -8.46
C ASP A 233 25.59 -0.23 -8.88
#